data_AF-A0A1H0SPF0-F1
#
_entry.id   AF-A0A1H0SPF0-F1
#
_cell.length_a   1.000
_cell.length_b   1.000
_cell.length_c   1.000
_cell.angle_alpha   90.00
_cell.angle_beta   90.00
_cell.angle_gamma   90.00
#
_symmetry.space_group_name_H-M   'P 1'
#
loop_
_entity.id
_entity.type
_entity.pdbx_description
1 polymer ?
#
loop_
_entity_poly.entity_id
_entity_poly.type
_entity_poly.pdbx_seq_one_letter_code
_entity_poly.pdbx_strand_id
1 'polypeptide(L)'
;MSPFAVTGIMFSSMLILMVLGVPIAFCLGAVGLTTTLWLWGSSSLDLVYFTVWNVQNNFILIAVPLFIFMGYILQGSGVAKDLFDAVYLWAGRIRGGLGIGTVAICAIMAAMVGISGAATISMGVIALPAMLEKRYDKKIAMA
;
A
#
# COMPACT_ATOMS: atom_id res chain seq x y z
N MET A 1 8.68 -30.16 -18.68
CA MET A 1 9.78 -29.18 -18.62
C MET A 1 10.50 -29.30 -17.29
N SER A 2 11.77 -28.91 -17.20
CA SER A 2 12.44 -28.82 -15.90
C SER A 2 11.73 -27.76 -15.03
N PRO A 3 11.58 -27.98 -13.71
CA PRO A 3 10.91 -27.03 -12.81
C PRO A 3 11.50 -25.61 -12.90
N PHE A 4 12.83 -25.52 -13.01
CA PHE A 4 13.55 -24.26 -13.14
C PHE A 4 13.17 -23.46 -14.39
N ALA A 5 12.90 -24.12 -15.52
CA ALA A 5 12.50 -23.44 -16.74
C ALA A 5 11.10 -22.82 -16.63
N VAL A 6 10.17 -23.52 -15.98
CA VAL A 6 8.81 -23.02 -15.77
C VAL A 6 8.83 -21.81 -14.84
N THR A 7 9.54 -21.89 -13.71
CA THR A 7 9.68 -20.76 -12.79
C THR A 7 10.35 -19.56 -13.47
N GLY A 8 11.39 -19.80 -14.29
CA GLY A 8 12.04 -18.75 -15.07
C GLY A 8 11.08 -18.02 -16.01
N ILE A 9 10.22 -18.76 -16.73
CA ILE A 9 9.23 -18.19 -17.65
C ILE A 9 8.16 -17.39 -16.89
N MET A 10 7.64 -17.94 -15.78
CA MET A 10 6.65 -17.24 -14.94
C MET A 10 7.19 -15.93 -14.39
N PHE A 11 8.40 -15.95 -13.84
CA PHE A 11 9.01 -14.76 -13.24
C PHE A 11 9.33 -13.69 -14.30
N SER A 12 9.89 -14.12 -15.43
CA SER A 12 10.24 -13.21 -16.54
C SER A 12 9.00 -12.56 -17.15
N SER A 13 7.95 -13.34 -17.41
CA SER A 13 6.70 -12.81 -17.98
C SER A 13 5.98 -11.84 -17.04
N MET A 14 5.97 -12.13 -15.73
CA MET A 14 5.41 -11.23 -14.71
C MET A 14 6.16 -9.89 -14.66
N LEU A 15 7.50 -9.92 -14.71
CA LEU A 15 8.31 -8.70 -14.72
C LEU A 15 8.06 -7.86 -15.96
N ILE A 16 7.96 -8.48 -17.14
CA ILE A 16 7.65 -7.77 -18.40
C ILE A 16 6.29 -7.08 -18.30
N LEU A 17 5.26 -7.77 -17.79
CA LEU A 17 3.92 -7.19 -17.59
C LEU A 17 3.91 -6.03 -16.59
N MET A 18 4.68 -6.12 -15.50
CA MET A 18 4.86 -5.01 -14.56
C MET A 18 5.55 -3.80 -15.21
N VAL A 19 6.58 -4.02 -16.02
CA VAL A 19 7.30 -2.94 -16.72
C VAL A 19 6.40 -2.25 -17.75
N LEU A 20 5.47 -2.99 -18.36
CA LEU A 20 4.43 -2.44 -19.24
C LEU A 20 3.38 -1.60 -18.50
N GLY A 21 3.45 -1.50 -17.16
CA GLY A 21 2.54 -0.70 -16.35
C GLY A 21 1.20 -1.39 -16.06
N VAL A 22 1.09 -2.69 -16.29
CA VAL A 22 -0.12 -3.45 -15.95
C VAL A 22 -0.23 -3.56 -14.42
N PRO A 23 -1.41 -3.34 -13.81
CA PRO A 23 -1.55 -3.46 -12.37
C PRO A 23 -1.19 -4.88 -11.87
N ILE A 24 -0.46 -4.94 -10.75
CA ILE A 24 0.17 -6.18 -10.23
C ILE A 24 -0.84 -7.33 -10.09
N ALA A 25 -2.08 -7.05 -9.69
CA ALA A 25 -3.14 -8.04 -9.56
C ALA A 25 -3.41 -8.78 -10.88
N PHE A 26 -3.45 -8.05 -12.00
CA PHE A 26 -3.63 -8.64 -13.33
C PHE A 26 -2.38 -9.35 -13.81
N CYS A 27 -1.17 -8.85 -13.48
CA CYS A 27 0.08 -9.53 -13.81
C CYS A 27 0.15 -10.92 -13.16
N LEU A 28 -0.09 -10.99 -11.85
CA LEU A 28 -0.08 -12.25 -11.08
C LEU A 28 -1.18 -13.19 -11.55
N GLY A 29 -2.40 -12.67 -11.74
CA GLY A 29 -3.54 -13.44 -12.22
C GLY A 29 -3.29 -14.03 -13.61
N ALA A 30 -2.88 -13.21 -14.58
CA ALA A 30 -2.67 -13.64 -15.96
C ALA A 30 -1.53 -14.65 -16.08
N VAL A 31 -0.38 -14.42 -15.45
CA VAL A 31 0.76 -15.35 -15.49
C VAL A 31 0.40 -16.67 -14.78
N GLY A 32 -0.30 -16.60 -13.65
CA GLY A 32 -0.80 -17.77 -12.95
C GLY A 32 -1.77 -18.59 -13.79
N LEU A 33 -2.79 -17.96 -14.38
CA LEU A 33 -3.80 -18.65 -15.21
C LEU A 33 -3.18 -19.25 -16.47
N THR A 34 -2.39 -18.48 -17.21
CA THR A 34 -1.76 -18.92 -18.45
C THR A 34 -0.80 -20.10 -18.22
N THR A 35 0.00 -20.05 -17.16
CA THR A 35 0.94 -21.14 -16.86
C THR A 35 0.22 -22.40 -16.37
N THR A 36 -0.83 -22.23 -15.55
CA THR A 36 -1.61 -23.37 -15.04
C THR A 36 -2.33 -24.09 -16.19
N LEU A 37 -2.96 -23.34 -17.09
CA LEU A 37 -3.60 -23.88 -18.31
C LEU A 37 -2.58 -24.57 -19.23
N TRP A 38 -1.36 -24.04 -19.32
CA TRP A 38 -0.33 -24.61 -20.18
C TRP A 38 0.28 -25.90 -19.63
N LEU A 39 0.42 -26.04 -18.30
CA LEU A 39 0.95 -27.25 -17.67
C LEU A 39 -0.09 -28.37 -17.51
N TRP A 40 -1.30 -28.02 -17.06
CA TRP A 40 -2.31 -28.99 -16.61
C TRP A 40 -3.59 -29.00 -17.46
N GLY A 41 -3.69 -28.17 -18.50
CA GLY A 41 -4.82 -28.17 -19.43
C GLY A 41 -6.12 -27.62 -18.84
N SER A 42 -7.25 -27.86 -19.49
CA SER A 42 -8.56 -27.30 -19.10
C SER A 42 -9.07 -27.78 -17.74
N SER A 43 -8.64 -28.95 -17.29
CA SER A 43 -9.01 -29.49 -15.96
C SER A 43 -8.42 -28.69 -14.80
N SER A 44 -7.43 -27.83 -15.04
CA SER A 44 -6.85 -26.99 -13.98
C SER A 44 -7.69 -25.76 -13.63
N LEU A 45 -8.71 -25.45 -14.42
CA LEU A 45 -9.62 -24.32 -14.16
C LEU A 45 -10.39 -24.50 -12.85
N ASP A 46 -10.72 -25.75 -12.50
CA ASP A 46 -11.37 -26.07 -11.23
C ASP A 46 -10.46 -25.71 -10.04
N LEU A 47 -9.16 -25.96 -10.16
CA LEU A 47 -8.18 -25.59 -9.13
C LEU A 47 -8.11 -24.08 -8.94
N VAL A 48 -8.08 -23.31 -10.04
CA VAL A 48 -8.12 -21.85 -10.01
C VAL A 48 -9.41 -21.37 -9.33
N TYR A 49 -10.56 -21.96 -9.69
CA TYR A 49 -11.85 -21.65 -9.09
C TYR A 49 -11.86 -21.88 -7.57
N PHE A 50 -11.44 -23.06 -7.10
CA PHE A 50 -11.39 -23.36 -5.66
C PHE A 50 -10.44 -22.44 -4.90
N THR A 51 -9.32 -22.05 -5.52
CA THR A 51 -8.36 -21.12 -4.91
C THR A 51 -8.97 -19.74 -4.74
N VAL A 52 -9.63 -19.22 -5.79
CA VAL A 52 -10.32 -17.92 -5.75
C VAL A 52 -11.45 -17.94 -4.72
N TRP A 53 -12.25 -19.01 -4.71
CA TRP A 53 -13.33 -19.19 -3.75
C TRP A 53 -12.83 -19.21 -2.29
N ASN A 54 -11.70 -19.89 -2.03
CA ASN A 54 -11.08 -19.91 -0.71
C ASN A 54 -10.61 -18.53 -0.27
N VAL A 55 -9.95 -17.78 -1.16
CA VAL A 55 -9.48 -16.43 -0.86
C VAL A 55 -10.67 -15.50 -0.59
N GLN A 56 -11.72 -15.56 -1.41
CA GLN A 56 -12.91 -14.72 -1.25
C GLN A 56 -13.65 -14.97 0.08
N ASN A 57 -13.70 -16.22 0.55
CA ASN A 57 -14.31 -16.59 1.83
C ASN A 57 -13.36 -16.48 3.03
N ASN A 58 -12.17 -15.91 2.83
CA ASN A 58 -11.22 -15.78 3.91
C ASN A 58 -11.64 -14.66 4.87
N PHE A 59 -11.89 -15.03 6.13
CA PHE A 59 -12.28 -14.10 7.20
C PHE A 59 -11.28 -12.94 7.38
N ILE A 60 -10.00 -13.14 7.06
CA ILE A 60 -8.96 -12.10 7.14
C ILE A 60 -9.28 -10.93 6.19
N LEU A 61 -9.99 -11.15 5.08
CA LEU A 61 -10.37 -10.07 4.17
C LEU A 61 -11.34 -9.07 4.79
N ILE A 62 -12.06 -9.43 5.86
CA ILE A 62 -12.92 -8.51 6.64
C ILE A 62 -12.06 -7.44 7.35
N ALA A 63 -10.79 -7.74 7.65
CA ALA A 63 -9.90 -6.76 8.25
C ALA A 63 -9.63 -5.57 7.33
N VAL A 64 -9.60 -5.76 6.00
CA VAL A 64 -9.31 -4.70 5.03
C VAL A 64 -10.31 -3.52 5.12
N PRO A 65 -11.64 -3.72 5.00
CA PRO A 65 -12.60 -2.62 5.15
C PRO A 65 -12.62 -2.06 6.58
N LEU A 66 -12.38 -2.88 7.61
CA LEU A 66 -12.30 -2.38 8.99
C LEU A 66 -11.08 -1.46 9.21
N PHE A 67 -9.93 -1.76 8.60
CA PHE A 67 -8.75 -0.88 8.62
C PHE A 67 -9.00 0.42 7.85
N ILE A 68 -9.67 0.35 6.69
CA ILE A 68 -10.09 1.55 5.95
C ILE A 68 -11.03 2.41 6.81
N PHE A 69 -12.01 1.78 7.45
CA PHE A 69 -12.97 2.46 8.30
C PHE A 69 -12.31 3.12 9.51
N MET A 70 -11.39 2.42 10.18
CA MET A 70 -10.59 2.98 11.27
C MET A 70 -9.78 4.20 10.79
N GLY A 71 -9.12 4.09 9.63
CA GLY A 71 -8.37 5.20 9.03
C GLY A 71 -9.25 6.41 8.74
N TYR A 72 -10.47 6.18 8.25
CA TYR A 72 -11.44 7.25 8.00
C TYR A 72 -11.92 7.93 9.30
N ILE A 73 -12.22 7.15 10.35
CA ILE A 73 -12.56 7.70 11.67
C ILE A 73 -11.41 8.53 12.24
N LEU A 74 -10.17 8.02 12.16
CA LEU A 74 -8.99 8.68 12.68
C LEU A 74 -8.69 10.01 11.97
N GLN A 75 -8.98 10.06 10.67
CA GLN A 75 -8.86 11.27 9.87
C GLN A 75 -9.97 12.28 10.18
N GLY A 76 -11.22 11.82 10.36
CA GLY A 76 -12.37 12.67 10.66
C GLY A 76 -12.43 13.19 12.11
N SER A 77 -11.81 12.50 13.07
CA SER A 77 -11.84 12.85 14.50
C SER A 77 -10.85 13.94 14.91
N GLY A 78 -9.94 14.35 14.03
CA GLY A 78 -8.89 15.33 14.34
C GLY A 78 -7.68 14.75 15.08
N VAL A 79 -7.71 13.47 15.48
CA VAL A 79 -6.60 12.81 16.19
C VAL A 79 -5.30 12.83 15.39
N ALA A 80 -5.37 12.76 14.06
CA ALA A 80 -4.18 12.88 13.21
C ALA A 80 -3.47 14.25 13.37
N LYS A 81 -4.23 15.32 13.60
CA LYS A 81 -3.69 16.67 13.83
C LYS A 81 -3.10 16.80 15.23
N ASP A 82 -3.79 16.29 16.24
CA ASP A 82 -3.29 16.29 17.63
C ASP A 82 -2.00 15.48 17.77
N LEU A 83 -1.93 14.33 17.09
CA LEU A 83 -0.72 13.52 17.01
C LEU A 83 0.42 14.27 16.31
N PHE A 84 0.10 15.03 15.26
CA PHE A 84 1.08 15.85 14.55
C PHE A 84 1.67 16.92 15.47
N ASP A 85 0.83 17.65 16.20
CA ASP A 85 1.30 18.68 17.13
C ASP A 85 2.08 18.09 18.32
N ALA A 86 1.70 16.90 18.82
CA ALA A 86 2.42 16.20 19.88
C ALA A 86 3.85 15.78 19.46
N VAL A 87 3.98 15.17 18.27
CA VAL A 87 5.30 14.79 17.73
C VAL A 87 6.13 16.03 17.42
N TYR A 88 5.51 17.11 16.94
CA TYR A 88 6.19 18.38 16.74
C TYR A 88 6.72 18.99 18.05
N LEU A 89 5.91 18.97 19.12
CA LEU A 89 6.33 19.41 20.46
C LEU A 89 7.53 18.60 20.97
N TRP A 90 7.55 17.28 20.74
CA TRP A 90 8.70 16.43 21.06
C TRP A 90 9.93 16.75 20.20
N ALA A 91 9.74 17.11 18.93
CA ALA A 91 10.82 17.45 18.01
C ALA A 91 11.34 18.90 18.16
N GLY A 92 10.65 19.76 18.92
CA GLY A 92 10.81 21.23 18.93
C GLY A 92 12.18 21.79 19.32
N ARG A 93 13.09 20.98 19.88
CA ARG A 93 14.48 21.41 20.17
C ARG A 93 15.49 21.07 19.06
N ILE A 94 15.11 20.33 18.03
CA ILE A 94 16.02 19.82 17.01
C ILE A 94 15.90 20.68 15.74
N ARG A 95 17.00 21.27 15.29
CA ARG A 95 17.08 21.93 13.98
C ARG A 95 16.80 20.89 12.89
N GLY A 96 15.66 20.99 12.19
CA GLY A 96 15.16 19.99 11.23
C GLY A 96 14.08 19.03 11.77
N GLY A 97 13.66 19.18 13.04
CA GLY A 97 12.68 18.31 13.69
C GLY A 97 11.29 18.29 13.04
N LEU A 98 10.93 19.33 12.27
CA LEU A 98 9.64 19.41 11.56
C LEU A 98 9.56 18.39 10.40
N GLY A 99 10.68 18.14 9.70
CA GLY A 99 10.74 17.13 8.64
C GLY A 99 10.73 15.71 9.19
N ILE A 100 11.55 15.44 10.22
CA ILE A 100 11.60 14.13 10.90
C ILE A 100 10.24 13.81 11.55
N GLY A 101 9.60 14.80 12.17
CA GLY A 101 8.29 14.66 12.77
C GLY A 101 7.24 14.22 11.74
N THR A 102 7.23 14.84 10.56
CA THR A 102 6.28 14.49 9.51
C THR A 102 6.47 13.06 9.00
N VAL A 103 7.72 12.64 8.76
CA VAL A 103 8.02 11.26 8.35
C VAL A 103 7.59 10.27 9.45
N ALA A 104 7.84 10.58 10.72
CA ALA A 104 7.43 9.74 11.85
C ALA A 104 5.90 9.63 11.95
N ILE A 105 5.16 10.72 11.75
CA ILE A 105 3.69 10.73 11.78
C ILE A 105 3.14 9.96 10.58
N CYS A 106 3.68 10.17 9.39
CA CYS A 106 3.33 9.39 8.20
C CYS A 106 3.57 7.90 8.43
N ALA A 107 4.68 7.52 9.07
CA ALA A 107 4.97 6.13 9.41
C ALA A 107 3.96 5.56 10.42
N ILE A 108 3.64 6.30 11.49
CA ILE A 108 2.66 5.87 12.52
C ILE A 108 1.27 5.72 11.89
N MET A 109 0.84 6.68 11.09
CA MET A 109 -0.46 6.66 10.40
C MET A 109 -0.52 5.57 9.34
N ALA A 110 0.56 5.35 8.57
CA ALA A 110 0.65 4.26 7.62
C ALA A 110 0.60 2.88 8.31
N ALA A 111 1.25 2.75 9.47
CA ALA A 111 1.22 1.52 10.27
C ALA A 111 -0.19 1.20 10.79
N MET A 112 -0.99 2.22 11.12
CA MET A 112 -2.37 2.02 11.59
C MET A 112 -3.33 1.70 10.44
N VAL A 113 -3.24 2.39 9.30
CA VAL A 113 -4.21 2.25 8.20
C VAL A 113 -3.87 1.08 7.27
N GLY A 114 -2.61 0.64 7.22
CA GLY A 114 -2.17 -0.53 6.44
C GLY A 114 -2.23 -0.36 4.91
N ILE A 115 -2.63 0.82 4.41
CA ILE A 115 -2.80 1.12 2.98
C ILE A 115 -1.87 2.28 2.61
N SER A 116 -0.78 1.95 1.93
CA SER A 116 0.26 2.91 1.55
C SER A 116 -0.25 4.02 0.63
N GLY A 117 -0.99 3.68 -0.44
CA GLY A 117 -1.43 4.67 -1.43
C GLY A 117 -2.43 5.71 -0.89
N ALA A 118 -3.46 5.26 -0.17
CA ALA A 118 -4.47 6.16 0.40
C ALA A 118 -3.89 7.03 1.53
N ALA A 119 -3.05 6.44 2.40
CA ALA A 119 -2.42 7.18 3.49
C ALA A 119 -1.51 8.31 2.99
N THR A 120 -0.71 8.08 1.93
CA THR A 120 0.17 9.11 1.36
C THR A 120 -0.62 10.28 0.77
N ILE A 121 -1.71 10.01 0.05
CA ILE A 121 -2.53 11.09 -0.57
C ILE A 121 -3.23 11.91 0.52
N SER A 122 -3.85 11.25 1.50
CA SER A 122 -4.49 11.93 2.62
C SER A 122 -3.51 12.74 3.46
N MET A 123 -2.34 12.18 3.76
CA MET A 123 -1.30 12.91 4.49
C MET A 123 -0.73 14.06 3.66
N GLY A 124 -0.61 13.93 2.34
CA GLY A 124 -0.25 15.07 1.48
C GLY A 124 -1.23 16.22 1.62
N VAL A 125 -2.54 15.95 1.66
CA VAL A 125 -3.58 16.99 1.81
C VAL A 125 -3.61 17.61 3.21
N ILE A 126 -3.27 16.85 4.26
CA ILE A 126 -3.30 17.32 5.66
C ILE A 126 -1.97 17.96 6.08
N ALA A 127 -0.85 17.37 5.71
CA ALA A 127 0.49 17.80 6.11
C ALA A 127 0.99 19.01 5.31
N LEU A 128 0.64 19.11 4.01
CA LEU A 128 1.05 20.25 3.18
C LEU A 128 0.58 21.60 3.73
N PRO A 129 -0.71 21.82 4.07
CA PRO A 129 -1.13 23.09 4.67
C PRO A 129 -0.49 23.33 6.04
N ALA A 130 -0.34 22.28 6.87
CA ALA A 130 0.29 22.39 8.18
C ALA A 130 1.79 22.78 8.09
N MET A 131 2.52 22.29 7.08
CA MET A 131 3.90 22.67 6.80
C MET A 131 4.02 24.11 6.27
N LEU A 132 3.11 24.51 5.38
CA LEU A 132 3.08 25.85 4.79
C LEU A 132 2.74 26.93 5.83
N GLU A 133 1.77 26.68 6.72
CA GLU A 133 1.45 27.59 7.84
C GLU A 133 2.66 27.84 8.74
N LYS A 134 3.51 26.83 8.94
CA LYS A 134 4.74 26.94 9.76
C LYS A 134 5.97 27.41 8.97
N ARG A 135 5.78 28.02 7.78
CA ARG A 135 6.81 28.66 6.93
C ARG A 135 7.94 27.73 6.46
N TYR A 136 7.68 26.45 6.28
CA TYR A 136 8.68 25.55 5.68
C TYR A 136 8.91 25.86 4.19
N ASP A 137 10.13 25.60 3.70
CA ASP A 137 10.45 25.78 2.28
C ASP A 137 9.57 24.85 1.43
N LYS A 138 8.92 25.40 0.40
CA LYS A 138 8.03 24.66 -0.52
C LYS A 138 8.70 23.44 -1.14
N LYS A 139 10.03 23.46 -1.31
CA LYS A 139 10.79 22.33 -1.84
C LYS A 139 10.85 21.14 -0.88
N ILE A 140 10.79 21.41 0.43
CA ILE A 140 10.82 20.36 1.46
C ILE A 140 9.40 19.87 1.78
N ALA A 141 8.38 20.72 1.60
CA ALA A 141 7.00 20.34 1.85
C ALA A 141 6.35 19.48 0.75
N MET A 142 6.94 19.47 -0.46
CA MET A 142 6.45 18.69 -1.61
C MET A 142 7.34 17.48 -1.96
N ALA A 143 8.36 17.20 -1.15
CA ALA A 143 9.25 16.04 -1.29
C ALA A 143 8.78 14.89 -0.38
#